data_AF-A0AAV7FR28-F1
#
_entry.id   AF-A0AAV7FR28-F1
#
_cell.length_a   1.000
_cell.length_b   1.000
_cell.length_c   1.000
_cell.angle_alpha   90.00
_cell.angle_beta   90.00
_cell.angle_gamma   90.00
#
_symmetry.space_group_name_H-M   'P 1'
#
loop_
_entity.id
_entity.type
_entity.pdbx_description
1 polymer ?
#
loop_
_entity_poly.entity_id
_entity_poly.type
_entity_poly.pdbx_seq_one_letter_code
_entity_poly.pdbx_strand_id
1 'polypeptide(L)' 'MGRKVSDIALAAIPKLRFLQSFALRIFAMQKLGRTKTYPIFTVRWLAVHALAVPTIFFLGSITAMQFIQR' A
#
# COMPACT_ATOMS: atom_id res chain seq x y z
N MET A 1 -31.24 -46.49 -17.27
CA MET A 1 -29.95 -46.34 -16.54
C MET A 1 -29.86 -44.90 -16.02
N GLY A 2 -30.50 -44.60 -14.88
CA GLY A 2 -30.60 -43.23 -14.36
C GLY A 2 -29.40 -42.90 -13.48
N ARG A 3 -28.57 -41.94 -13.90
CA ARG A 3 -27.48 -41.41 -13.06
C ARG A 3 -28.10 -40.82 -11.79
N LYS A 4 -27.79 -41.39 -10.62
CA LYS A 4 -28.32 -40.86 -9.36
C LYS A 4 -27.74 -39.47 -9.16
N VAL A 5 -28.58 -38.51 -8.79
CA VAL A 5 -28.18 -37.10 -8.62
C VAL A 5 -27.06 -36.97 -7.56
N SER A 6 -26.99 -37.92 -6.62
CA SER A 6 -25.89 -38.10 -5.67
C SER A 6 -24.52 -38.32 -6.32
N ASP A 7 -24.45 -39.02 -7.45
CA ASP A 7 -23.19 -39.36 -8.12
C ASP A 7 -22.60 -38.13 -8.84
N ILE A 8 -23.48 -37.25 -9.34
CA ILE A 8 -23.11 -35.95 -9.92
C ILE A 8 -22.66 -34.98 -8.82
N ALA A 9 -23.34 -35.01 -7.67
CA ALA A 9 -22.96 -34.23 -6.51
C ALA A 9 -21.56 -34.63 -6.00
N LEU A 10 -21.29 -35.94 -5.83
CA LEU A 10 -20.00 -36.47 -5.38
C LEU A 10 -18.83 -36.11 -6.32
N ALA A 11 -19.05 -36.11 -7.65
CA ALA A 11 -18.05 -35.71 -8.63
C ALA A 11 -17.70 -34.20 -8.58
N ALA A 12 -18.62 -33.36 -8.08
CA ALA A 12 -18.43 -31.90 -7.99
C ALA A 12 -17.75 -31.45 -6.68
N ILE A 13 -17.74 -32.28 -5.63
CA ILE A 13 -17.14 -32.00 -4.31
C ILE A 13 -15.66 -31.58 -4.39
N PRO A 14 -14.76 -32.29 -5.12
CA PRO A 14 -13.35 -31.91 -5.15
C PRO A 14 -13.11 -30.55 -5.85
N LYS A 15 -13.91 -30.23 -6.88
CA LYS A 15 -13.83 -28.95 -7.61
C LYS A 15 -14.30 -27.78 -6.73
N LEU A 16 -15.38 -28.00 -5.98
CA LEU A 16 -15.92 -27.02 -5.04
C LEU A 16 -14.98 -26.80 -3.84
N ARG A 17 -14.39 -27.87 -3.31
CA ARG A 17 -13.40 -27.79 -2.22
C ARG A 17 -12.10 -27.09 -2.65
N PHE A 18 -11.67 -27.25 -3.91
CA PHE A 18 -10.53 -26.51 -4.47
C PHE A 18 -10.82 -25.01 -4.58
N LEU A 19 -12.00 -24.65 -5.10
CA LEU A 19 -12.46 -23.26 -5.17
C LEU A 19 -12.64 -22.63 -3.78
N GLN A 20 -13.19 -23.38 -2.82
CA GLN A 20 -13.32 -22.95 -1.43
C GLN A 20 -11.95 -22.79 -0.75
N SER A 21 -11.00 -23.69 -1.01
CA SER A 21 -9.63 -23.60 -0.46
C SER A 21 -8.84 -22.46 -1.10
N PHE A 22 -9.06 -22.18 -2.38
CA PHE A 22 -8.45 -21.05 -3.08
C PHE A 22 -9.02 -19.72 -2.57
N ALA A 23 -10.35 -19.61 -2.46
CA ALA A 23 -11.01 -18.43 -1.89
C ALA A 23 -10.59 -18.19 -0.43
N LEU A 24 -10.48 -19.24 0.39
CA LEU A 24 -10.02 -19.15 1.77
C LEU A 24 -8.55 -18.72 1.86
N ARG A 25 -7.68 -19.16 0.94
CA ARG A 25 -6.27 -18.72 0.86
C ARG A 25 -6.12 -17.27 0.38
N ILE A 26 -6.97 -16.82 -0.54
CA ILE A 26 -7.05 -15.41 -0.97
C ILE A 26 -7.54 -14.52 0.18
N PHE A 27 -8.54 -14.98 0.95
CA PHE A 27 -9.12 -14.22 2.05
C PHE A 27 -8.27 -14.23 3.34
N ALA A 28 -7.53 -15.32 3.62
CA ALA A 28 -6.68 -15.44 4.81
C ALA A 28 -5.42 -14.53 4.79
N MET A 29 -5.20 -13.76 3.72
CA MET A 29 -4.16 -12.73 3.61
C MET A 29 -4.64 -11.32 3.97
N GLN A 30 -5.77 -11.17 4.67
CA GLN A 30 -6.16 -9.91 5.32
C GLN A 30 -5.82 -9.92 6.81
N LYS A 31 -4.60 -10.31 7.17
CA LYS A 31 -4.02 -9.87 8.46
C LYS A 31 -3.72 -8.38 8.34
N LEU A 32 -4.75 -7.56 8.51
CA LEU A 32 -4.67 -6.09 8.52
C LEU A 32 -4.04 -5.64 9.85
N GLY A 33 -2.79 -6.04 10.08
CA GLY A 33 -1.98 -5.45 11.14
C GLY A 33 -1.65 -4.03 10.69
N ARG A 34 -2.38 -3.02 11.18
CA ARG A 34 -1.94 -1.63 11.03
C ARG A 34 -0.58 -1.49 11.69
N THR A 35 0.48 -1.56 10.90
CA THR A 35 1.82 -1.18 11.35
C THR A 35 1.74 0.30 11.72
N LYS A 36 1.83 0.58 13.02
CA LYS A 36 1.79 1.96 13.51
C LYS A 36 3.16 2.59 13.23
N THR A 37 3.29 3.22 12.06
CA THR A 37 4.47 3.99 11.70
C THR A 37 4.42 5.33 12.41
N TYR A 38 5.45 5.65 13.18
CA TYR A 38 5.60 6.95 13.82
C TYR A 38 6.42 7.88 12.93
N PRO A 39 6.06 9.17 12.85
CA PRO A 39 6.81 10.13 12.04
C PRO A 39 8.18 10.46 12.65
N ILE A 40 9.14 10.82 11.78
CA ILE A 40 10.55 11.03 12.14
C ILE A 40 10.78 12.49 12.55
N PHE A 41 10.25 12.93 13.70
CA PHE A 41 10.45 14.29 14.21
C PHE A 41 11.46 14.32 15.37
N THR A 42 12.74 14.22 15.06
CA THR A 42 13.82 14.37 16.06
C THR A 42 14.30 15.82 16.17
N VAL A 43 14.95 16.20 17.27
CA VAL A 43 15.55 17.55 17.42
C VAL A 43 16.52 17.86 16.29
N ARG A 44 17.36 16.88 15.90
CA ARG A 44 18.25 17.00 14.74
C ARG A 44 17.48 17.21 13.44
N TRP A 45 16.38 16.48 13.23
CA TRP A 45 15.54 16.65 12.04
C TRP A 45 15.01 18.08 11.96
N LEU A 46 14.47 18.61 13.07
CA LEU A 46 13.98 20.00 13.13
C LEU A 46 15.10 21.01 12.88
N ALA A 47 16.26 20.84 13.52
CA ALA A 47 17.40 21.75 13.34
C ALA A 47 17.88 21.81 11.88
N VAL A 48 17.94 20.66 11.19
CA VAL A 48 18.31 20.61 9.78
C VAL A 48 17.24 21.26 8.90
N HIS A 49 15.95 20.94 9.12
CA HIS A 49 14.86 21.46 8.27
C HIS A 49 14.59 22.94 8.49
N ALA A 50 14.81 23.46 9.70
CA ALA A 50 14.69 24.89 10.01
C ALA A 50 15.65 25.76 9.19
N LEU A 51 16.80 25.20 8.77
CA LEU A 51 17.76 25.90 7.92
C LEU A 51 17.58 25.51 6.45
N ALA A 52 17.55 24.21 6.15
CA ALA A 52 17.57 23.71 4.78
C ALA A 52 16.33 24.12 3.97
N VAL A 53 15.12 24.08 4.57
CA VAL A 53 13.89 24.42 3.84
C VAL A 53 13.87 25.90 3.42
N PRO A 54 14.11 26.88 4.33
CA PRO A 54 14.24 28.27 3.92
C PRO A 54 15.40 28.53 2.95
N THR A 55 16.55 27.87 3.11
CA THR A 55 17.69 28.07 2.20
C THR A 55 17.33 27.73 0.75
N ILE A 56 16.70 26.59 0.50
CA ILE A 56 16.29 26.19 -0.86
C ILE A 56 15.23 27.15 -1.41
N PHE A 57 14.29 27.61 -0.58
CA PHE A 57 13.29 28.62 -0.97
C PHE A 57 13.94 29.93 -1.44
N PHE A 58 14.90 30.44 -0.67
CA PHE A 58 15.61 31.68 -1.02
C PHE A 58 16.49 31.51 -2.25
N LEU A 59 17.21 30.39 -2.38
CA LEU A 59 18.00 30.11 -3.58
C LEU A 59 17.11 30.11 -4.83
N GLY A 60 15.94 29.46 -4.80
CA GLY A 60 14.98 29.52 -5.90
C GLY A 60 14.55 30.94 -6.23
N SER A 61 14.24 31.74 -5.20
CA SER A 61 13.85 33.15 -5.36
C SER A 61 14.97 34.01 -5.98
N ILE A 62 16.20 33.85 -5.51
CA ILE A 62 17.40 34.57 -6.02
C ILE A 62 17.69 34.17 -7.47
N THR A 63 17.50 32.89 -7.81
CA THR A 63 17.70 32.41 -9.18
C THR A 63 16.66 33.04 -10.12
N ALA A 64 15.42 33.20 -9.68
CA ALA A 64 14.39 33.90 -10.45
C ALA A 64 14.71 35.39 -10.65
N MET A 65 15.33 36.04 -9.65
CA MET A 65 15.74 37.44 -9.76
C MET A 65 16.73 37.70 -10.91
N GLN A 66 17.54 36.70 -11.30
CA GLN A 66 18.49 36.83 -12.42
C GLN A 66 17.81 37.12 -13.77
N PHE A 67 16.50 36.86 -13.88
CA PHE A 67 15.74 37.01 -15.12
C PHE A 67 14.75 38.18 -15.10
N ILE A 68 14.75 39.00 -14.04
CA ILE A 68 13.91 40.19 -13.97
C ILE A 68 14.45 41.24 -14.96
N GLN A 69 13.58 41.71 -15.85
CA GLN A 69 13.86 42.80 -16.79
C GLN A 69 13.06 44.04 -16.39
N ARG A 70 13.58 45.23 -16.73
CA ARG A 70 12.96 46.53 -16.43
C ARG A 70 12.21 47.08 -17.64
#